data_AF-A0ABC8RVM6-F1
#
_entry.id   AF-A0ABC8RVM6-F1
#
_cell.length_a   1.000
_cell.length_b   1.000
_cell.length_c   1.000
_cell.angle_alpha   90.00
_cell.angle_beta   90.00
_cell.angle_gamma   90.00
#
_symmetry.space_group_name_H-M   'P 1'
#
loop_
_entity.id
_entity.type
_entity.pdbx_description
1 polymer ?
#
loop_
_entity_poly.entity_id
_entity_poly.type
_entity_poly.pdbx_seq_one_letter_code
_entity_poly.pdbx_strand_id
1 'polypeptide(L)'
;MPIGFEVAFPSLIEIARKLDIEIPDSPILQEIYARRNLKLTRIPKDIMHTVPTTLLHSLEGMAELEWEKLLTLQCPDGSFLFSPSSTAFALMETKDDNCLGYLRRAVEKFNGGGT
;
A
#
# COMPACT_ATOMS: atom_id res chain seq x y z
N MET A 1 4.15 -16.47 -5.07
CA MET A 1 3.45 -15.56 -4.15
C MET A 1 3.50 -14.16 -4.75
N PRO A 2 2.36 -13.43 -4.86
CA PRO A 2 2.38 -12.05 -5.33
C PRO A 2 3.33 -11.17 -4.49
N ILE A 3 3.92 -10.16 -5.12
CA ILE A 3 4.78 -9.19 -4.43
C ILE A 3 3.95 -8.48 -3.36
N GLY A 4 4.50 -8.31 -2.15
CA GLY A 4 3.79 -7.63 -1.06
C GLY A 4 2.65 -8.42 -0.40
N PHE A 5 2.32 -9.63 -0.87
CA PHE A 5 1.16 -10.40 -0.38
C PHE A 5 1.10 -10.55 1.13
N GLU A 6 2.23 -10.90 1.76
CA GLU A 6 2.32 -11.11 3.22
C GLU A 6 2.01 -9.85 4.04
N VAL A 7 1.97 -8.68 3.41
CA VAL A 7 1.71 -7.39 4.04
C VAL A 7 0.33 -6.87 3.62
N ALA A 8 0.02 -6.93 2.32
CA ALA A 8 -1.25 -6.48 1.76
C ALA A 8 -2.43 -7.36 2.19
N PHE A 9 -2.29 -8.69 2.14
CA PHE A 9 -3.39 -9.60 2.42
C PHE A 9 -3.90 -9.48 3.87
N PRO A 10 -3.07 -9.55 4.93
CA PRO A 10 -3.55 -9.32 6.28
C PRO A 10 -4.19 -7.94 6.46
N SER A 11 -3.67 -6.91 5.80
CA SER A 11 -4.23 -5.55 5.90
C SER A 11 -5.64 -5.47 5.30
N LEU A 12 -5.90 -6.18 4.19
CA LEU A 12 -7.25 -6.30 3.62
C LEU A 12 -8.19 -7.12 4.52
N ILE A 13 -7.70 -8.17 5.17
CA ILE A 13 -8.49 -8.94 6.15
C ILE A 13 -8.92 -8.04 7.31
N GLU A 14 -8.03 -7.19 7.82
CA GLU A 14 -8.35 -6.24 8.89
C GLU A 14 -9.36 -5.17 8.44
N ILE A 15 -9.30 -4.71 7.18
CA ILE A 15 -10.33 -3.83 6.61
C ILE A 15 -11.68 -4.55 6.54
N ALA A 16 -11.71 -5.78 6.04
CA ALA A 16 -12.94 -6.56 5.93
C ALA A 16 -13.59 -6.82 7.31
N ARG A 17 -12.78 -7.14 8.33
CA ARG A 17 -13.24 -7.30 9.72
C ARG A 17 -13.84 -6.02 10.28
N LYS A 18 -13.26 -4.85 9.99
CA LYS A 18 -13.83 -3.53 10.38
C LYS A 18 -15.15 -3.21 9.68
N LEU A 19 -15.44 -3.89 8.58
CA LEU A 19 -16.70 -3.79 7.84
C LEU A 19 -17.68 -4.92 8.21
N ASP A 20 -17.44 -5.62 9.32
CA ASP A 20 -18.25 -6.74 9.81
C ASP A 20 -18.38 -7.90 8.81
N ILE A 21 -17.42 -8.06 7.91
CA ILE A 21 -17.34 -9.22 7.00
C ILE A 21 -16.74 -10.39 7.78
N GLU A 22 -17.51 -11.46 7.92
CA GLU A 22 -17.08 -12.67 8.60
C GLU A 22 -16.01 -13.40 7.78
N ILE A 23 -14.84 -13.60 8.38
CA ILE A 23 -13.71 -14.31 7.79
C ILE A 23 -13.34 -15.45 8.73
N PRO A 24 -13.48 -16.72 8.30
CA PRO A 24 -13.14 -17.86 9.13
C PRO A 24 -11.67 -17.83 9.55
N ASP A 25 -11.42 -18.01 10.85
CA ASP A 25 -10.06 -18.21 11.32
C ASP A 25 -9.48 -19.51 10.76
N SER A 26 -8.20 -19.48 10.43
CA SER A 26 -7.47 -20.67 10.01
C SER A 26 -6.01 -20.61 10.47
N PRO A 27 -5.35 -21.77 10.65
CA PRO A 27 -3.92 -21.81 10.98
C PRO A 27 -3.05 -21.06 9.95
N ILE A 28 -3.46 -21.08 8.68
CA ILE A 28 -2.76 -20.38 7.59
C ILE A 28 -2.83 -18.87 7.79
N LEU A 29 -3.98 -18.32 8.21
CA LEU A 29 -4.08 -16.88 8.50
C LEU A 29 -3.11 -16.47 9.61
N GLN A 30 -3.05 -17.24 10.70
CA GLN A 30 -2.12 -16.97 11.81
C GLN A 30 -0.66 -16.98 11.34
N GLU A 31 -0.29 -17.91 10.46
CA GLU A 31 1.04 -17.96 9.86
C GLU A 31 1.32 -16.71 9.01
N ILE A 32 0.36 -16.24 8.20
CA ILE A 32 0.52 -15.04 7.39
C ILE A 32 0.69 -13.79 8.28
N TYR A 33 -0.07 -13.67 9.38
CA TYR A 33 0.12 -12.58 10.36
C TYR A 33 1.52 -12.61 10.99
N ALA A 34 2.02 -13.80 11.35
CA ALA A 34 3.38 -13.95 11.88
C ALA A 34 4.45 -13.52 10.85
N ARG A 35 4.28 -13.91 9.57
CA ARG A 35 5.17 -13.49 8.47
C ARG A 35 5.12 -11.98 8.25
N ARG A 36 3.94 -11.36 8.29
CA ARG A 36 3.78 -9.89 8.23
C ARG A 36 4.61 -9.21 9.30
N ASN A 37 4.42 -9.60 10.56
CA ASN A 37 5.08 -8.98 11.69
C ASN A 37 6.60 -9.12 11.59
N LEU A 38 7.10 -10.31 11.25
CA LEU A 38 8.53 -10.55 11.02
C LEU A 38 9.10 -9.71 9.87
N LYS A 39 8.32 -9.43 8.83
CA LYS A 39 8.75 -8.60 7.70
C LYS A 39 8.78 -7.13 8.09
N LEU A 40 7.77 -6.65 8.83
CA LEU A 40 7.71 -5.28 9.31
C LEU A 40 8.86 -4.93 10.27
N THR A 41 9.35 -5.88 11.09
CA THR A 41 10.53 -5.63 11.94
C THR A 41 11.82 -5.47 11.15
N ARG A 42 11.88 -5.98 9.91
CA ARG A 42 13.05 -5.89 9.03
C ARG A 42 13.04 -4.65 8.15
N ILE A 43 11.94 -3.90 8.12
CA ILE A 43 11.84 -2.67 7.35
C ILE A 43 12.49 -1.54 8.18
N PRO A 44 13.61 -0.97 7.72
CA PRO A 44 14.19 0.20 8.38
C PRO A 44 13.29 1.41 8.12
N LYS A 45 12.35 1.66 9.05
CA LYS A 45 11.35 2.74 8.93
C LYS A 45 12.00 4.10 8.67
N ASP A 46 13.15 4.38 9.30
CA ASP A 46 13.87 5.64 9.11
C ASP A 46 14.40 5.83 7.68
N ILE A 47 14.77 4.73 7.01
CA ILE A 47 15.30 4.73 5.64
C ILE A 47 14.16 4.78 4.63
N MET A 48 13.05 4.09 4.91
CA MET A 48 11.87 4.04 4.02
C MET A 48 11.29 5.43 3.72
N HIS A 49 11.39 6.36 4.67
CA HIS A 49 10.86 7.72 4.53
C HIS A 49 11.88 8.71 3.92
N THR A 50 13.12 8.30 3.69
CA THR A 50 14.21 9.20 3.26
C THR A 50 14.78 8.86 1.89
N VAL A 51 14.65 7.61 1.42
CA VAL A 51 15.09 7.20 0.09
C VAL A 51 14.03 6.37 -0.61
N PRO A 52 13.88 6.48 -1.95
CA PRO A 52 12.99 5.62 -2.70
C PRO A 52 13.42 4.15 -2.58
N THR A 53 12.52 3.31 -2.07
CA THR A 53 12.72 1.86 -1.99
C THR A 53 11.55 1.13 -2.65
N THR A 54 11.71 -0.17 -2.91
CA THR A 54 10.63 -1.01 -3.43
C THR A 54 9.38 -1.06 -2.54
N LEU A 55 9.51 -0.64 -1.27
CA LEU A 55 8.40 -0.53 -0.32
C LEU A 55 7.37 0.51 -0.72
N LEU A 56 7.76 1.55 -1.47
CA LEU A 56 6.83 2.53 -2.03
C LEU A 56 5.79 1.91 -2.96
N HIS A 57 6.05 0.71 -3.50
CA HIS A 57 5.10 -0.01 -4.35
C HIS A 57 3.96 -0.69 -3.57
N SER A 58 4.04 -0.77 -2.24
CA SER A 58 3.11 -1.52 -1.39
C SER A 58 2.74 -0.79 -0.09
N LEU A 59 2.56 0.53 -0.14
CA LEU A 59 2.23 1.35 1.04
C LEU A 59 0.87 0.96 1.64
N GLU A 60 -0.07 0.45 0.83
CA GLU A 60 -1.43 0.09 1.24
C GLU A 60 -1.51 -1.00 2.31
N GLY A 61 -0.44 -1.76 2.52
CA GLY A 61 -0.36 -2.78 3.58
C GLY A 61 0.47 -2.36 4.80
N MET A 62 1.01 -1.14 4.80
CA MET A 62 1.89 -0.64 5.86
C MET A 62 1.10 0.17 6.89
N ALA A 63 1.64 0.24 8.10
CA ALA A 63 1.12 1.06 9.19
C ALA A 63 2.18 2.08 9.63
N GLU A 64 1.73 3.14 10.29
CA GLU A 64 2.59 4.18 10.87
C GLU A 64 3.48 4.89 9.83
N LEU A 65 2.88 5.32 8.72
CA LEU A 65 3.57 6.04 7.67
C LEU A 65 3.64 7.55 7.96
N GLU A 66 4.79 8.17 7.71
CA GLU A 66 4.99 9.61 7.80
C GLU A 66 4.79 10.24 6.41
N TRP A 67 3.53 10.58 6.10
CA TRP A 67 3.13 11.05 4.78
C TRP A 67 3.87 12.28 4.27
N GLU A 68 4.19 13.23 5.15
CA GLU A 68 4.95 14.43 4.81
C GLU A 68 6.31 14.07 4.18
N LYS A 69 7.00 13.06 4.74
CA LYS A 69 8.27 12.57 4.20
C LYS A 69 8.05 11.76 2.92
N LEU A 70 7.04 10.88 2.89
CA LEU A 70 6.77 10.04 1.72
C LEU A 70 6.42 10.85 0.48
N LEU A 71 5.67 11.95 0.62
CA LEU A 71 5.32 12.82 -0.52
C LEU A 71 6.56 13.41 -1.21
N THR A 72 7.68 13.59 -0.49
CA THR A 72 8.95 14.02 -1.11
C THR A 72 9.58 12.96 -2.02
N LEU A 73 9.15 11.70 -1.90
CA LEU A 73 9.63 10.55 -2.68
C LEU A 73 8.70 10.18 -3.84
N GLN A 74 7.66 10.97 -4.10
CA GLN A 74 6.72 10.76 -5.19
C GLN A 74 7.46 10.80 -6.54
N CYS A 75 7.05 9.93 -7.47
CA CYS A 75 7.56 9.96 -8.83
C CYS A 75 7.09 11.23 -9.56
N PRO A 76 7.81 11.72 -10.58
CA PRO A 76 7.42 12.92 -11.33
C PRO A 76 6.03 12.84 -11.98
N ASP A 77 5.52 11.62 -12.20
CA ASP A 77 4.18 11.39 -12.74
C ASP A 77 3.08 11.38 -11.66
N GLY A 78 3.40 11.68 -10.39
CA GLY A 78 2.47 11.71 -9.26
C GLY A 78 2.24 10.36 -8.58
N SER A 79 2.87 9.28 -9.05
CA SER A 79 2.72 7.95 -8.46
C SER A 79 3.66 7.70 -7.28
N PHE A 80 3.30 6.72 -6.46
CA PHE A 80 4.23 6.02 -5.59
C PHE A 80 4.76 4.77 -6.31
N LEU A 81 5.99 4.86 -6.82
CA LEU A 81 6.70 3.80 -7.53
C LEU A 81 5.84 3.07 -8.58
N PHE A 82 5.10 3.86 -9.39
CA PHE A 82 4.24 3.40 -10.47
C PHE A 82 3.14 2.40 -10.05
N SER A 83 2.80 2.34 -8.75
CA SER A 83 1.75 1.47 -8.22
C SER A 83 0.43 2.24 -8.08
N PRO A 84 -0.64 1.86 -8.81
CA PRO A 84 -1.96 2.45 -8.62
C PRO A 84 -2.53 2.22 -7.21
N SER A 85 -2.37 1.02 -6.62
CA SER A 85 -2.90 0.74 -5.28
C SER A 85 -2.20 1.58 -4.21
N SER A 86 -0.87 1.64 -4.25
CA SER A 86 -0.08 2.45 -3.32
C SER A 86 -0.41 3.94 -3.47
N THR A 87 -0.57 4.43 -4.71
CA THR A 87 -0.93 5.83 -5.00
C THR A 87 -2.36 6.15 -4.56
N ALA A 88 -3.30 5.20 -4.72
CA ALA A 88 -4.68 5.36 -4.24
C ALA A 88 -4.73 5.43 -2.70
N PHE A 89 -3.96 4.59 -2.02
CA PHE A 89 -3.85 4.66 -0.56
C PHE A 89 -3.26 6.00 -0.11
N ALA A 90 -2.19 6.48 -0.76
CA ALA A 90 -1.63 7.80 -0.48
C ALA A 90 -2.65 8.91 -0.68
N LEU A 91 -3.40 8.91 -1.80
CA LEU A 91 -4.47 9.89 -2.05
C LEU A 91 -5.53 9.89 -0.95
N MET A 92 -5.93 8.72 -0.45
CA MET A 92 -6.94 8.61 0.62
C MET A 92 -6.49 9.33 1.89
N GLU A 93 -5.21 9.22 2.24
CA GLU A 93 -4.63 9.76 3.47
C GLU A 93 -4.22 11.24 3.34
N THR A 94 -3.71 11.65 2.18
CA THR A 94 -3.08 12.97 2.01
C THR A 94 -3.92 13.98 1.21
N LYS A 95 -4.87 13.50 0.40
CA LYS A 95 -5.60 14.31 -0.60
C LYS A 95 -4.67 15.00 -1.61
N ASP A 96 -3.49 14.43 -1.87
CA ASP A 96 -2.52 14.99 -2.81
C ASP A 96 -3.03 15.02 -4.27
N ASP A 97 -2.97 16.19 -4.90
CA ASP A 97 -3.48 16.41 -6.25
C ASP A 97 -2.65 15.69 -7.33
N ASN A 98 -1.34 15.48 -7.10
CA ASN A 98 -0.50 14.75 -8.06
C ASN A 98 -0.86 13.26 -8.08
N CYS A 99 -1.12 12.66 -6.90
CA CYS A 99 -1.67 11.30 -6.79
C CYS A 99 -3.00 11.18 -7.54
N LEU A 100 -3.91 12.14 -7.34
CA LEU A 100 -5.19 12.17 -8.06
C LEU A 100 -4.99 12.30 -9.57
N GLY A 101 -4.06 13.15 -10.00
CA GLY A 101 -3.70 13.32 -11.41
C GLY A 101 -3.18 12.04 -12.05
N TYR A 102 -2.30 11.30 -11.36
CA TYR A 102 -1.82 9.99 -11.79
C TYR A 102 -2.97 8.99 -11.98
N LEU A 103 -3.83 8.85 -10.96
CA LEU A 103 -4.92 7.88 -10.98
C LEU A 103 -5.97 8.20 -12.03
N ARG A 104 -6.32 9.48 -12.22
CA ARG A 104 -7.23 9.90 -13.31
C ARG A 104 -6.71 9.49 -14.68
N ARG A 105 -5.43 9.77 -14.97
CA ARG A 105 -4.81 9.35 -16.24
C ARG A 105 -4.83 7.83 -16.42
N ALA A 106 -4.59 7.07 -15.35
CA ALA A 106 -4.65 5.61 -15.41
C ALA A 106 -6.08 5.12 -15.72
N VAL A 107 -7.08 5.61 -14.99
CA VAL A 107 -8.49 5.25 -15.18
C VAL A 107 -8.99 5.63 -16.58
N GLU A 108 -8.67 6.84 -17.05
CA GLU A 108 -9.03 7.31 -18.39
C GLU A 108 -8.39 6.44 -19.48
N LYS A 109 -7.11 6.11 -19.35
CA LYS A 109 -6.39 5.29 -20.32
C LYS A 109 -6.96 3.88 -20.46
N PHE A 110 -7.43 3.30 -19.36
CA PHE A 110 -7.93 1.92 -19.32
C PHE A 110 -9.45 1.82 -19.24
N ASN A 111 -10.19 2.92 -19.41
CA ASN A 111 -11.65 2.98 -19.34
C ASN A 111 -12.23 2.37 -18.03
N GLY A 112 -11.61 2.67 -16.89
CA GLY A 112 -11.92 2.05 -15.61
C GLY A 112 -10.68 1.36 -15.03
N GLY A 113 -10.59 0.04 -15.20
CA GLY A 113 -9.46 -0.79 -14.76
C GLY A 113 -8.95 -1.70 -15.87
N GLY A 114 -7.73 -2.20 -15.72
CA GLY A 114 -7.15 -3.18 -16.66
C GLY A 114 -7.90 -4.52 -16.64
N THR A 115 -8.08 -5.11 -17.82
CA THR A 115 -8.52 -6.49 -18.05
C THR A 115 -7.33 -7.42 -18.25
#